data_AF-K4QWL2-F1
#
_entry.id   AF-K4QWL2-F1
#
_cell.length_a   1.000
_cell.length_b   1.000
_cell.length_c   1.000
_cell.angle_alpha   90.00
_cell.angle_beta   90.00
_cell.angle_gamma   90.00
#
_symmetry.space_group_name_H-M   'P 1'
#
loop_
_entity.id
_entity.type
_entity.pdbx_description
1 polymer ?
#
loop_
_entity_poly.entity_id
_entity_poly.type
_entity_poly.pdbx_seq_one_letter_code
_entity_poly.pdbx_strand_id
1 'polypeptide(L)'
;MAPRDGSGNDPVRAPWHDPHVSSKPRTVDLAFQAALHTASDTALDTGASLLAADPDADGELERRGTEFVAAAWRRGWQPADVARMVRRELDDVHLRLLAALVHAQAPDDIPRGPRWRAQLDELDAAPARVGDRFSHATAVLELYRLLLRLPPLEPLDEPQRSRRPESRMLTRIRALLAKAEGTGFPEEAEALTAKAQELMARHSVDEALLSAQAPAPDTPGACRIGVEAPYEQAKAVLLDAVAAANHCRAVWNEPLGFSTVVGFEADLEVVELLHTSLLVQAQTALTKAEAAQRAGGRKRTKTFRQSFLAAYAHRIGTRLTRAAETQVSDDLLPVLASREVAVTARLDRMFPETTTSRLRGVTDAAGWTEGAEAADQAQVRARRPVERG
;
A
#
# COMPACT_ATOMS: atom_id res chain seq x y z
N MET A 1 34.96 -89.32 -3.34
CA MET A 1 36.33 -89.15 -2.81
C MET A 1 36.46 -87.70 -2.36
N ALA A 2 36.48 -87.47 -1.06
CA ALA A 2 36.67 -86.16 -0.43
C ALA A 2 38.19 -85.77 -0.46
N PRO A 3 38.62 -84.68 0.19
CA PRO A 3 38.51 -83.28 -0.25
C PRO A 3 39.92 -82.62 -0.29
N ARG A 4 40.04 -81.35 -0.69
CA ARG A 4 41.13 -80.48 -0.20
C ARG A 4 40.63 -79.06 0.05
N ASP A 5 40.89 -78.66 1.28
CA ASP A 5 40.66 -77.36 1.90
C ASP A 5 41.43 -76.23 1.21
N GLY A 6 40.79 -75.07 1.16
CA GLY A 6 41.40 -73.80 0.79
C GLY A 6 40.81 -72.71 1.68
N SER A 7 41.38 -72.58 2.88
CA SER A 7 41.15 -71.51 3.84
C SER A 7 41.44 -70.14 3.24
N GLY A 8 40.40 -69.33 3.02
CA GLY A 8 40.47 -67.93 2.65
C GLY A 8 39.75 -67.09 3.70
N ASN A 9 40.55 -66.34 4.46
CA ASN A 9 40.18 -65.46 5.56
C ASN A 9 39.29 -64.29 5.08
N ASP A 10 38.00 -64.29 5.43
CA ASP A 10 37.10 -63.14 5.26
C ASP A 10 37.30 -62.15 6.42
N PRO A 11 37.82 -60.92 6.20
CA PRO A 11 37.75 -59.91 7.22
C PRO A 11 36.31 -59.40 7.30
N VAL A 12 35.69 -59.70 8.44
CA VAL A 12 34.43 -59.10 8.92
C VAL A 12 34.45 -57.59 8.64
N ARG A 13 33.61 -57.14 7.71
CA ARG A 13 33.33 -55.72 7.49
C ARG A 13 32.74 -55.16 8.79
N ALA A 14 33.55 -54.40 9.52
CA ALA A 14 33.06 -53.51 10.56
C ALA A 14 32.03 -52.54 9.94
N PRO A 15 30.94 -52.21 10.64
CA PRO A 15 30.04 -51.16 10.20
C PRO A 15 30.82 -49.85 10.21
N TRP A 16 30.92 -49.23 9.03
CA TRP A 16 31.42 -47.87 8.89
C TRP A 16 30.47 -46.96 9.67
N HIS A 17 30.86 -46.61 10.89
CA HIS A 17 30.34 -45.43 11.55
C HIS A 17 30.86 -44.24 10.77
N ASP A 18 29.97 -43.60 10.02
CA ASP A 18 30.19 -42.31 9.38
C ASP A 18 30.33 -41.27 10.51
N PRO A 19 31.55 -40.80 10.83
CA PRO A 19 31.73 -39.77 11.83
C PRO A 19 31.57 -38.44 11.10
N HIS A 20 30.51 -37.70 11.43
CA HIS A 20 30.18 -36.34 10.97
C HIS A 20 28.97 -36.16 10.02
N VAL A 21 27.89 -36.91 10.23
CA VAL A 21 26.54 -36.31 10.18
C VAL A 21 26.13 -35.90 11.60
N SER A 22 26.97 -35.10 12.24
CA SER A 22 26.57 -34.31 13.40
C SER A 22 26.11 -32.97 12.84
N SER A 23 24.84 -32.90 12.43
CA SER A 23 24.18 -31.66 12.02
C SER A 23 24.13 -30.72 13.21
N LYS A 24 25.24 -30.02 13.49
CA LYS A 24 25.22 -28.85 14.35
C LYS A 24 24.13 -27.94 13.79
N PRO A 25 23.17 -27.47 14.59
CA PRO A 25 22.25 -26.43 14.11
C PRO A 25 23.12 -25.28 13.59
N ARG A 26 22.86 -24.85 12.35
CA ARG A 26 23.62 -23.75 11.75
C ARG A 26 23.37 -22.52 12.64
N THR A 27 24.34 -21.63 12.78
CA THR A 27 24.26 -20.47 13.69
C THR A 27 22.95 -19.68 13.53
N VAL A 28 22.43 -19.60 12.31
CA VAL A 28 21.12 -19.01 11.99
C VAL A 28 19.95 -19.73 12.68
N ASP A 29 19.93 -21.06 12.74
CA ASP A 29 18.87 -21.83 13.39
C ASP A 29 18.83 -21.55 14.90
N LEU A 30 20.01 -21.51 15.55
CA LEU A 30 20.14 -21.18 16.96
C LEU A 30 19.71 -19.73 17.24
N ALA A 31 20.14 -18.80 16.40
CA ALA A 31 19.77 -17.41 16.52
C ALA A 31 18.25 -17.21 16.36
N PHE A 32 17.64 -17.90 15.40
CA PHE A 32 16.19 -17.84 15.18
C PHE A 32 15.41 -18.48 16.33
N GLN A 33 15.87 -19.63 16.82
CA GLN A 33 15.26 -20.30 17.96
C GLN A 33 15.22 -19.39 19.18
N ALA A 34 16.30 -18.65 19.43
CA ALA A 34 16.37 -17.67 20.51
C ALA A 34 15.46 -16.47 20.24
N ALA A 35 15.63 -15.79 19.10
CA ALA A 35 15.10 -14.44 18.89
C ALA A 35 13.67 -14.38 18.32
N LEU A 36 13.24 -15.35 17.51
CA LEU A 36 11.99 -15.24 16.77
C LEU A 36 10.77 -15.77 17.54
N HIS A 37 10.96 -16.70 18.48
CA HIS A 37 9.87 -17.33 19.23
C HIS A 37 9.52 -16.65 20.56
N THR A 38 10.42 -15.85 21.13
CA THR A 38 10.21 -15.18 22.43
C THR A 38 10.28 -13.67 22.29
N ALA A 39 9.23 -12.95 22.67
CA ALA A 39 9.15 -11.48 22.64
C ALA A 39 9.84 -10.84 23.86
N SER A 40 11.17 -10.92 23.89
CA SER A 40 12.02 -10.27 24.90
C SER A 40 13.31 -9.75 24.27
N ASP A 41 13.74 -8.57 24.69
CA ASP A 41 14.99 -7.93 24.25
C ASP A 41 16.21 -8.83 24.51
N THR A 42 16.23 -9.53 25.66
CA THR A 42 17.31 -10.48 25.98
C THR A 42 17.41 -11.63 24.99
N ALA A 43 16.26 -12.11 24.48
CA ALA A 43 16.22 -13.18 23.50
C ALA A 43 16.69 -12.69 22.11
N LEU A 44 16.39 -11.43 21.78
CA LEU A 44 16.86 -10.76 20.58
C LEU A 44 18.38 -10.54 20.62
N ASP A 45 18.91 -10.02 21.73
CA ASP A 45 20.35 -9.80 21.95
C ASP A 45 21.15 -11.11 21.89
N THR A 46 20.56 -12.21 22.39
CA THR A 46 21.19 -13.54 22.30
C THR A 46 21.32 -13.98 20.85
N GLY A 47 20.24 -13.86 20.06
CA GLY A 47 20.29 -14.19 18.63
C GLY A 47 21.24 -13.29 17.85
N ALA A 48 21.23 -11.99 18.13
CA ALA A 48 22.12 -11.02 17.49
C ALA A 48 23.60 -11.29 17.83
N SER A 49 23.91 -11.68 19.06
CA SER A 49 25.27 -12.05 19.48
C SER A 49 25.78 -13.29 18.74
N LEU A 50 24.93 -14.31 18.56
CA LEU A 50 25.28 -15.52 17.81
C LEU A 50 25.62 -15.20 16.35
N LEU A 51 24.78 -14.40 15.70
CA LEU A 51 25.01 -13.96 14.31
C LEU A 51 26.22 -13.05 14.19
N ALA A 52 26.39 -12.10 15.12
CA ALA A 52 27.52 -11.17 15.10
C ALA A 52 28.87 -11.89 15.22
N ALA A 53 28.92 -13.00 15.96
CA ALA A 53 30.12 -13.81 16.15
C ALA A 53 30.47 -14.72 14.96
N ASP A 54 29.57 -14.93 14.00
CA ASP A 54 29.74 -15.85 12.88
C ASP A 54 29.46 -15.18 11.51
N PRO A 55 30.48 -14.56 10.88
CA PRO A 55 30.35 -13.96 9.54
C PRO A 55 29.93 -14.93 8.43
N ASP A 56 30.22 -16.22 8.56
CA ASP A 56 29.86 -17.21 7.55
C ASP A 56 28.34 -17.48 7.53
N ALA A 57 27.61 -17.01 8.54
CA ALA A 57 26.15 -17.11 8.64
C ALA A 57 25.39 -16.09 7.77
N ASP A 58 26.04 -15.04 7.28
CA ASP A 58 25.37 -13.90 6.62
C ASP A 58 24.60 -14.32 5.35
N GLY A 59 25.18 -15.19 4.51
CA GLY A 59 24.54 -15.66 3.29
C GLY A 59 23.31 -16.55 3.56
N GLU A 60 23.36 -17.39 4.60
CA GLU A 60 22.20 -18.17 5.03
C GLU A 60 21.14 -17.27 5.66
N LEU A 61 21.53 -16.26 6.44
CA LEU A 61 20.62 -15.30 7.04
C LEU A 61 19.81 -14.56 5.96
N GLU A 62 20.48 -14.03 4.94
CA GLU A 62 19.84 -13.36 3.80
C GLU A 62 18.87 -14.29 3.06
N ARG A 63 19.30 -15.52 2.77
CA ARG A 63 18.46 -16.55 2.13
C ARG A 63 17.19 -16.86 2.93
N ARG A 64 17.27 -16.91 4.26
CA ARG A 64 16.08 -17.09 5.13
C ARG A 64 15.19 -15.84 5.12
N GLY A 65 15.78 -14.66 5.01
CA GLY A 65 15.05 -13.41 4.81
C GLY A 65 14.20 -13.44 3.55
N THR A 66 14.76 -13.82 2.39
CA THR A 66 14.01 -13.90 1.13
C THR A 66 12.87 -14.93 1.20
N GLU A 67 13.05 -16.04 1.92
CA GLU A 67 11.98 -17.00 2.22
C GLU A 67 10.83 -16.38 3.05
N PHE A 68 11.14 -15.51 4.02
CA PHE A 68 10.13 -14.82 4.82
C PHE A 68 9.35 -13.79 4.00
N VAL A 69 10.02 -13.06 3.11
CA VAL A 69 9.31 -12.18 2.18
C VAL A 69 8.44 -13.00 1.22
N ALA A 70 8.92 -14.17 0.76
CA ALA A 70 8.14 -15.14 -0.01
C ALA A 70 6.88 -15.62 0.70
N ALA A 71 6.99 -15.87 2.00
CA ALA A 71 5.84 -16.21 2.83
C ALA A 71 4.87 -15.03 3.02
N ALA A 72 5.35 -13.78 3.02
CA ALA A 72 4.49 -12.60 3.09
C ALA A 72 3.63 -12.46 1.83
N TRP A 73 4.20 -12.60 0.63
CA TRP A 73 3.42 -12.50 -0.61
C TRP A 73 2.39 -13.61 -0.75
N ARG A 74 2.74 -14.85 -0.36
CA ARG A 74 1.76 -15.96 -0.31
C ARG A 74 0.60 -15.71 0.66
N ARG A 75 0.81 -14.88 1.67
CA ARG A 75 -0.22 -14.41 2.61
C ARG A 75 -0.96 -13.15 2.11
N GLY A 76 -0.80 -12.78 0.84
CA GLY A 76 -1.51 -11.69 0.21
C GLY A 76 -0.92 -10.30 0.45
N TRP A 77 0.27 -10.18 1.03
CA TRP A 77 0.96 -8.89 1.19
C TRP A 77 1.60 -8.42 -0.11
N GLN A 78 1.63 -7.11 -0.33
CA GLN A 78 2.34 -6.48 -1.45
C GLN A 78 3.54 -5.67 -0.93
N PRO A 79 4.57 -5.38 -1.75
CA PRO A 79 5.76 -4.64 -1.34
C PRO A 79 5.46 -3.33 -0.60
N ALA A 80 4.52 -2.54 -1.12
CA ALA A 80 4.13 -1.27 -0.48
C ALA A 80 3.46 -1.47 0.89
N ASP A 81 2.72 -2.56 1.08
CA ASP A 81 2.10 -2.88 2.38
C ASP A 81 3.14 -3.24 3.43
N VAL A 82 4.12 -4.07 3.06
CA VAL A 82 5.19 -4.49 3.98
C VAL A 82 6.09 -3.29 4.34
N ALA A 83 6.44 -2.46 3.36
CA ALA A 83 7.20 -1.24 3.59
C ALA A 83 6.47 -0.28 4.54
N ARG A 84 5.15 -0.17 4.43
CA ARG A 84 4.32 0.62 5.34
C ARG A 84 4.37 0.09 6.77
N MET A 85 4.27 -1.22 6.96
CA MET A 85 4.38 -1.83 8.28
C MET A 85 5.76 -1.58 8.91
N VAL A 86 6.82 -1.66 8.11
CA VAL A 86 8.18 -1.31 8.57
C VAL A 86 8.23 0.15 9.03
N ARG A 87 7.75 1.12 8.23
CA ARG A 87 7.74 2.54 8.63
C ARG A 87 6.91 2.83 9.88
N ARG A 88 5.88 2.02 10.14
CA ARG A 88 4.96 2.20 11.28
C ARG A 88 5.57 1.70 12.58
N GLU A 89 6.35 0.62 12.52
CA GLU A 89 6.73 -0.15 13.71
C GLU A 89 8.24 -0.25 13.94
N LEU A 90 9.05 0.08 12.94
CA LEU A 90 10.51 0.00 12.95
C LEU A 90 11.11 1.30 12.38
N ASP A 91 12.41 1.29 12.10
CA ASP A 91 13.17 2.47 11.65
C ASP A 91 13.61 2.36 10.17
N ASP A 92 14.17 3.46 9.64
CA ASP A 92 14.65 3.56 8.25
C ASP A 92 15.70 2.50 7.89
N VAL A 93 16.43 1.97 8.87
CA VAL A 93 17.40 0.89 8.64
C VAL A 93 16.71 -0.40 8.20
N HIS A 94 15.57 -0.74 8.81
CA HIS A 94 14.78 -1.91 8.47
C HIS A 94 14.13 -1.75 7.10
N LEU A 95 13.78 -0.52 6.69
CA LEU A 95 13.22 -0.27 5.36
C LEU A 95 14.24 -0.57 4.26
N ARG A 96 15.52 -0.20 4.47
CA ARG A 96 16.61 -0.55 3.54
C ARG A 96 16.88 -2.05 3.51
N LEU A 97 16.86 -2.72 4.67
CA LEU A 97 17.00 -4.18 4.75
C LEU A 97 15.85 -4.89 4.02
N LEU A 98 14.62 -4.42 4.20
CA LEU A 98 13.45 -4.93 3.47
C LEU A 98 13.63 -4.75 1.96
N ALA A 99 14.02 -3.55 1.50
CA ALA A 99 14.22 -3.28 0.09
C ALA A 99 15.26 -4.22 -0.53
N ALA A 100 16.39 -4.44 0.15
CA ALA A 100 17.41 -5.41 -0.28
C ALA A 100 16.83 -6.83 -0.42
N LEU A 101 16.08 -7.31 0.57
CA LEU A 101 15.47 -8.65 0.53
C LEU A 101 14.40 -8.78 -0.55
N VAL A 102 13.59 -7.75 -0.76
CA VAL A 102 12.56 -7.72 -1.80
C VAL A 102 13.20 -7.79 -3.18
N HIS A 103 14.25 -7.00 -3.43
CA HIS A 103 14.99 -7.03 -4.70
C HIS A 103 15.76 -8.33 -4.90
N ALA A 104 16.35 -8.89 -3.85
CA ALA A 104 17.04 -10.17 -3.89
C ALA A 104 16.07 -11.33 -4.22
N GLN A 105 14.83 -11.24 -3.75
CA GLN A 105 13.85 -12.27 -4.03
C GLN A 105 13.14 -12.08 -5.38
N ALA A 106 12.93 -10.86 -5.85
CA ALA A 106 12.10 -10.58 -7.02
C ALA A 106 12.37 -11.47 -8.27
N PRO A 107 13.61 -11.90 -8.58
CA PRO A 107 13.87 -12.84 -9.67
C PRO A 107 13.22 -14.23 -9.52
N ASP A 108 12.95 -14.66 -8.28
CA ASP A 108 12.36 -15.96 -7.93
C ASP A 108 10.82 -15.90 -7.76
N ASP A 109 10.18 -14.72 -7.90
CA ASP A 109 8.72 -14.58 -7.79
C ASP A 109 8.01 -14.79 -9.12
N ILE A 110 6.69 -14.97 -9.05
CA ILE A 110 5.81 -14.97 -10.22
C ILE A 110 5.57 -13.53 -10.72
N PRO A 111 5.28 -13.31 -12.01
CA PRO A 111 4.88 -11.99 -12.51
C PRO A 111 3.55 -11.52 -11.90
N ARG A 112 3.51 -10.35 -11.24
CA ARG A 112 2.35 -9.83 -10.47
C ARG A 112 1.70 -8.54 -10.99
N GLY A 113 1.74 -8.31 -12.30
CA GLY A 113 1.06 -7.16 -12.93
C GLY A 113 1.79 -5.81 -12.77
N PRO A 114 1.26 -4.72 -13.35
CA PRO A 114 1.93 -3.41 -13.40
C PRO A 114 2.01 -2.72 -12.03
N ARG A 115 0.96 -2.79 -11.20
CA ARG A 115 0.95 -2.18 -9.86
C ARG A 115 2.06 -2.72 -8.98
N TRP A 116 2.26 -4.04 -9.00
CA TRP A 116 3.34 -4.68 -8.27
C TRP A 116 4.72 -4.14 -8.67
N ARG A 117 4.96 -4.03 -9.98
CA ARG A 117 6.22 -3.50 -10.50
C ARG A 117 6.46 -2.06 -10.06
N ALA A 118 5.43 -1.21 -10.12
CA ALA A 118 5.53 0.16 -9.65
C ALA A 118 5.95 0.22 -8.16
N GLN A 119 5.37 -0.65 -7.32
CA GLN A 119 5.77 -0.74 -5.91
C GLN A 119 7.21 -1.20 -5.71
N LEU A 120 7.72 -2.10 -6.55
CA LEU A 120 9.13 -2.51 -6.52
C LEU A 120 10.06 -1.36 -6.93
N ASP A 121 9.68 -0.60 -7.96
CA ASP A 121 10.45 0.54 -8.47
C ASP A 121 10.52 1.69 -7.44
N GLU A 122 9.51 1.82 -6.58
CA GLU A 122 9.48 2.79 -5.47
C GLU A 122 10.38 2.41 -4.28
N LEU A 123 10.78 1.14 -4.15
CA LEU A 123 11.64 0.69 -3.06
C LEU A 123 13.11 0.95 -3.40
N ASP A 124 13.69 1.98 -2.77
CA ASP A 124 15.11 2.27 -2.87
C ASP A 124 15.96 1.15 -2.26
N ALA A 125 16.76 0.51 -3.10
CA ALA A 125 17.65 -0.60 -2.74
C ALA A 125 18.99 -0.15 -2.14
N ALA A 126 19.14 1.13 -1.78
CA ALA A 126 20.39 1.66 -1.26
C ALA A 126 20.94 0.79 -0.11
N PRO A 127 22.24 0.42 -0.14
CA PRO A 127 22.81 -0.51 0.82
C PRO A 127 22.67 0.04 2.24
N ALA A 128 22.11 -0.78 3.13
CA ALA A 128 22.01 -0.43 4.54
C ALA A 128 23.41 -0.34 5.15
N ARG A 129 23.94 0.87 5.34
CA ARG A 129 25.10 1.09 6.23
C ARG A 129 24.63 0.90 7.66
N VAL A 130 24.56 -0.34 8.12
CA VAL A 130 24.26 -0.66 9.51
C VAL A 130 25.61 -0.76 10.24
N GLY A 131 25.71 -0.12 11.41
CA GLY A 131 26.95 0.12 12.14
C GLY A 131 27.84 -1.11 12.35
N ASP A 132 27.88 -1.66 13.56
CA ASP A 132 28.61 -2.90 13.84
C ASP A 132 27.74 -4.15 13.52
N ARG A 133 28.38 -5.34 13.48
CA ARG A 133 27.69 -6.61 13.15
C ARG A 133 26.54 -6.93 14.11
N PHE A 134 26.66 -6.59 15.39
CA PHE A 134 25.61 -6.85 16.36
C PHE A 134 24.39 -5.97 16.07
N SER A 135 24.59 -4.67 15.88
CA SER A 135 23.54 -3.74 15.48
C SER A 135 22.85 -4.16 14.17
N HIS A 136 23.61 -4.68 13.20
CA HIS A 136 23.06 -5.24 11.97
C HIS A 136 22.19 -6.48 12.22
N ALA A 137 22.71 -7.45 12.97
CA ALA A 137 21.99 -8.67 13.29
C ALA A 137 20.69 -8.39 14.07
N THR A 138 20.71 -7.45 15.01
CA THR A 138 19.53 -6.99 15.74
C THR A 138 18.47 -6.45 14.78
N ALA A 139 18.83 -5.53 13.89
CA ALA A 139 17.90 -4.95 12.92
C ALA A 139 17.30 -6.01 11.97
N VAL A 140 18.10 -6.98 11.52
CA VAL A 140 17.62 -8.09 10.68
C VAL A 140 16.61 -8.96 11.44
N LEU A 141 16.91 -9.32 12.69
CA LEU A 141 16.02 -10.14 13.50
C LEU A 141 14.71 -9.41 13.82
N GLU A 142 14.73 -8.11 14.12
CA GLU A 142 13.53 -7.29 14.31
C GLU A 142 12.64 -7.27 13.05
N LEU A 143 13.26 -7.10 11.88
CA LEU A 143 12.55 -7.17 10.61
C LEU A 143 11.91 -8.55 10.41
N TYR A 144 12.63 -9.64 10.69
CA TYR A 144 12.10 -11.00 10.53
C TYR A 144 10.95 -11.29 11.50
N ARG A 145 11.03 -10.78 12.75
CA ARG A 145 9.92 -10.85 13.70
C ARG A 145 8.68 -10.13 13.17
N LEU A 146 8.85 -8.95 12.56
CA LEU A 146 7.76 -8.23 11.91
C LEU A 146 7.17 -9.05 10.75
N LEU A 147 8.00 -9.55 9.82
CA LEU A 147 7.52 -10.34 8.68
C LEU A 147 6.72 -11.58 9.12
N LEU A 148 7.20 -12.30 10.14
CA LEU A 148 6.56 -13.52 10.63
C LEU A 148 5.19 -13.26 11.28
N ARG A 149 5.01 -12.13 12.00
CA ARG A 149 3.74 -11.82 12.68
C ARG A 149 2.66 -11.21 11.80
N LEU A 150 2.96 -10.87 10.55
CA LEU A 150 1.97 -10.27 9.64
C LEU A 150 0.75 -11.21 9.48
N PRO A 151 -0.50 -10.75 9.68
CA PRO A 151 -1.67 -11.59 9.47
C PRO A 151 -1.85 -11.93 7.98
N PRO A 152 -2.53 -13.03 7.62
CA PRO A 152 -2.94 -13.25 6.24
C PRO A 152 -3.92 -12.16 5.79
N LEU A 153 -3.82 -11.75 4.53
CA LEU A 153 -4.71 -10.81 3.86
C LEU A 153 -5.33 -11.48 2.64
N GLU A 154 -6.51 -10.99 2.24
CA GLU A 154 -7.13 -11.38 0.96
C GLU A 154 -6.18 -11.01 -0.20
N PRO A 155 -5.66 -11.98 -0.96
CA PRO A 155 -4.75 -11.69 -2.07
C PRO A 155 -5.42 -10.81 -3.13
N LEU A 156 -4.67 -9.81 -3.61
CA LEU A 156 -5.13 -8.89 -4.65
C LEU A 156 -4.56 -9.22 -6.03
N ASP A 157 -3.99 -10.41 -6.20
CA ASP A 157 -3.28 -10.79 -7.42
C ASP A 157 -4.16 -10.54 -8.66
N GLU A 158 -3.67 -9.69 -9.55
CA GLU A 158 -4.31 -9.39 -10.81
C GLU A 158 -4.25 -10.66 -11.69
N PRO A 159 -5.38 -11.33 -12.01
CA PRO A 159 -5.33 -12.33 -13.05
C PRO A 159 -4.79 -11.66 -14.32
N GLN A 160 -3.83 -12.30 -14.98
CA GLN A 160 -3.02 -11.90 -16.15
C GLN A 160 -3.73 -11.25 -17.37
N ARG A 161 -5.00 -10.87 -17.30
CA ARG A 161 -5.85 -10.48 -18.42
C ARG A 161 -5.86 -9.00 -18.79
N SER A 162 -5.27 -8.08 -18.04
CA SER A 162 -5.30 -6.64 -18.39
C SER A 162 -3.93 -6.09 -18.76
N ARG A 163 -3.29 -6.67 -19.78
CA ARG A 163 -2.23 -5.96 -20.52
C ARG A 163 -2.87 -4.95 -21.48
N ARG A 164 -3.73 -4.06 -20.96
CA ARG A 164 -4.20 -2.89 -21.71
C ARG A 164 -3.13 -1.80 -21.57
N PRO A 165 -2.62 -1.24 -22.67
CA PRO A 165 -1.71 -0.09 -22.58
C PRO A 165 -2.43 1.05 -21.85
N GLU A 166 -1.67 1.78 -21.03
CA GLU A 166 -2.19 2.93 -20.30
C GLU A 166 -2.94 3.88 -21.24
N SER A 167 -4.15 4.25 -20.83
CA SER A 167 -4.97 5.18 -21.61
C SER A 167 -4.23 6.51 -21.74
N ARG A 168 -4.14 7.03 -22.97
CA ARG A 168 -3.62 8.39 -23.23
C ARG A 168 -4.34 9.45 -22.39
N MET A 169 -5.60 9.16 -22.01
CA MET A 169 -6.37 10.02 -21.11
C MET A 169 -5.76 10.06 -19.71
N LEU A 170 -5.36 8.93 -19.14
CA LEU A 170 -4.73 8.85 -17.82
C LEU A 170 -3.38 9.55 -17.79
N THR A 171 -2.55 9.38 -18.83
CA THR A 171 -1.30 10.13 -18.96
C THR A 171 -1.56 11.65 -18.96
N ARG A 172 -2.61 12.10 -19.66
CA ARG A 172 -3.03 13.51 -19.67
C ARG A 172 -3.55 13.98 -18.31
N ILE A 173 -4.33 13.14 -17.62
CA ILE A 173 -4.84 13.42 -16.27
C ILE A 173 -3.67 13.60 -15.30
N ARG A 174 -2.69 12.68 -15.29
CA ARG A 174 -1.49 12.81 -14.46
C ARG A 174 -0.71 14.08 -14.77
N ALA A 175 -0.53 14.42 -16.05
CA ALA A 175 0.16 15.64 -16.43
C ALA A 175 -0.56 16.91 -15.95
N LEU A 176 -1.90 16.93 -15.97
CA LEU A 176 -2.68 18.06 -15.45
C LEU A 176 -2.54 18.18 -13.93
N LEU A 177 -2.60 17.07 -13.19
CA LEU A 177 -2.42 17.07 -11.74
C LEU A 177 -1.01 17.50 -11.33
N ALA A 178 0.02 16.93 -11.96
CA ALA A 178 1.41 17.32 -11.71
C ALA A 178 1.64 18.81 -12.01
N LYS A 179 1.01 19.34 -13.06
CA LYS A 179 1.08 20.77 -13.38
C LYS A 179 0.33 21.62 -12.34
N ALA A 180 -0.81 21.14 -11.84
CA ALA A 180 -1.56 21.81 -10.78
C ALA A 180 -0.76 21.88 -9.47
N GLU A 181 0.01 20.85 -9.16
CA GLU A 181 0.87 20.79 -7.97
C GLU A 181 2.13 21.66 -8.11
N GLY A 182 2.65 21.81 -9.33
CA GLY A 182 3.86 22.59 -9.59
C GLY A 182 3.65 24.11 -9.75
N THR A 183 2.42 24.58 -9.94
CA THR A 183 2.16 26.02 -10.16
C THR A 183 2.03 26.80 -8.85
N GLY A 184 2.60 28.01 -8.81
CA GLY A 184 2.44 28.95 -7.70
C GLY A 184 1.15 29.78 -7.78
N PHE A 185 0.37 29.64 -8.85
CA PHE A 185 -0.86 30.39 -9.10
C PHE A 185 -2.09 29.57 -8.69
N PRO A 186 -2.82 29.95 -7.62
CA PRO A 186 -3.97 29.18 -7.14
C PRO A 186 -5.04 28.96 -8.20
N GLU A 187 -5.38 30.01 -8.96
CA GLU A 187 -6.39 29.94 -10.03
C GLU A 187 -6.00 28.97 -11.16
N GLU A 188 -4.69 28.86 -11.46
CA GLU A 188 -4.20 27.89 -12.45
C GLU A 188 -4.29 26.47 -11.91
N ALA A 189 -3.86 26.24 -10.66
CA ALA A 189 -3.94 24.93 -10.01
C ALA A 189 -5.39 24.43 -9.96
N GLU A 190 -6.33 25.31 -9.63
CA GLU A 190 -7.77 25.04 -9.62
C GLU A 190 -8.29 24.67 -11.00
N ALA A 191 -7.95 25.43 -12.03
CA ALA A 191 -8.41 25.17 -13.40
C ALA A 191 -7.87 23.83 -13.95
N LEU A 192 -6.61 23.52 -13.66
CA LEU A 192 -5.97 22.26 -14.06
C LEU A 192 -6.59 21.07 -13.33
N THR A 193 -6.82 21.18 -12.02
CA THR A 193 -7.46 20.13 -11.22
C THR A 193 -8.90 19.89 -11.68
N ALA A 194 -9.67 20.96 -11.89
CA ALA A 194 -11.04 20.85 -12.41
C ALA A 194 -11.07 20.18 -13.79
N LYS A 195 -10.10 20.50 -14.65
CA LYS A 195 -10.00 19.85 -15.96
C LYS A 195 -9.63 18.37 -15.84
N ALA A 196 -8.74 18.02 -14.91
CA ALA A 196 -8.41 16.63 -14.62
C ALA A 196 -9.66 15.85 -14.18
N GLN A 197 -10.48 16.41 -13.28
CA GLN A 197 -11.75 15.80 -12.84
C GLN A 197 -12.74 15.56 -13.99
N GLU A 198 -12.93 16.55 -14.87
CA GLU A 198 -13.78 16.41 -16.06
C GLU A 198 -13.28 15.27 -16.97
N LEU A 199 -11.97 15.15 -17.16
CA LEU A 199 -11.39 14.07 -17.97
C LEU A 199 -11.49 12.70 -17.29
N MET A 200 -11.37 12.63 -15.96
CA MET A 200 -11.53 11.41 -15.18
C MET A 200 -12.96 10.86 -15.29
N ALA A 201 -13.97 11.70 -15.06
CA ALA A 201 -15.37 11.30 -15.16
C ALA A 201 -15.73 10.82 -16.57
N ARG A 202 -15.27 11.52 -17.62
CA ARG A 202 -15.44 11.04 -19.00
C ARG A 202 -14.75 9.70 -19.25
N HIS A 203 -13.51 9.56 -18.77
CA HIS A 203 -12.77 8.31 -18.94
C HIS A 203 -13.48 7.12 -18.29
N SER A 204 -13.99 7.30 -17.07
CA SER A 204 -14.77 6.28 -16.35
C SER A 204 -16.00 5.83 -17.13
N VAL A 205 -16.78 6.80 -17.65
CA VAL A 205 -17.96 6.54 -18.48
C VAL A 205 -17.59 5.82 -19.79
N ASP A 206 -16.55 6.29 -20.48
CA ASP A 206 -16.09 5.68 -21.73
C ASP A 206 -15.68 4.22 -21.51
N GLU A 207 -14.92 3.92 -20.45
CA GLU A 207 -14.53 2.56 -20.08
C GLU A 207 -15.73 1.70 -19.65
N ALA A 208 -16.72 2.29 -18.97
CA ALA A 208 -17.95 1.61 -18.61
C ALA A 208 -18.73 1.16 -19.85
N LEU A 209 -18.86 2.02 -20.86
CA LEU A 209 -19.51 1.71 -22.13
C LEU A 209 -18.73 0.66 -22.93
N LEU A 210 -17.40 0.79 -23.00
CA LEU A 210 -16.53 -0.18 -23.67
C LEU A 210 -16.65 -1.57 -23.04
N SER A 211 -16.67 -1.65 -21.71
CA SER A 211 -16.80 -2.91 -20.98
C SER A 211 -18.18 -3.55 -21.16
N ALA A 212 -19.25 -2.75 -21.21
CA ALA A 212 -20.62 -3.23 -21.44
C ALA A 212 -20.81 -3.84 -22.85
N GLN A 213 -20.01 -3.41 -23.82
CA GLN A 213 -20.02 -3.95 -25.19
C GLN A 213 -19.07 -5.14 -25.38
N ALA A 214 -18.26 -5.48 -24.38
CA ALA A 214 -17.29 -6.56 -24.47
C ALA A 214 -17.97 -7.95 -24.43
N PRO A 215 -17.46 -8.95 -25.19
CA PRO A 215 -18.00 -10.31 -25.19
C PRO A 215 -17.96 -11.00 -23.82
N ALA A 216 -17.02 -10.60 -22.97
CA ALA A 216 -16.96 -10.97 -21.56
C ALA A 216 -16.79 -9.66 -20.78
N PRO A 217 -17.76 -9.26 -19.95
CA PRO A 217 -17.66 -8.02 -19.19
C PRO A 217 -16.51 -8.10 -18.20
N ASP A 218 -15.82 -6.97 -18.00
CA ASP A 218 -14.78 -6.89 -16.98
C ASP A 218 -15.39 -7.11 -15.58
N THR A 219 -14.60 -7.64 -14.66
CA THR A 219 -15.00 -7.80 -13.26
C THR A 219 -14.22 -6.80 -12.40
N PRO A 220 -14.84 -6.22 -11.35
CA PRO A 220 -14.14 -5.30 -10.47
C PRO A 220 -12.96 -6.01 -9.76
N GLY A 221 -11.82 -5.34 -9.78
CA GLY A 221 -10.62 -5.70 -9.03
C GLY A 221 -10.59 -4.98 -7.68
N ALA A 222 -9.41 -4.96 -7.07
CA ALA A 222 -9.17 -4.16 -5.88
C ALA A 222 -7.68 -3.78 -5.76
N CYS A 223 -7.41 -2.64 -5.16
CA CYS A 223 -6.06 -2.20 -4.79
C CYS A 223 -6.02 -1.77 -3.32
N ARG A 224 -4.83 -1.79 -2.71
CA ARG A 224 -4.61 -1.21 -1.37
C ARG A 224 -3.93 0.13 -1.50
N ILE A 225 -4.53 1.14 -0.88
CA ILE A 225 -3.99 2.48 -0.82
C ILE A 225 -3.61 2.78 0.62
N GLY A 226 -2.36 3.15 0.83
CA GLY A 226 -1.83 3.47 2.15
C GLY A 226 -2.46 4.75 2.71
N VAL A 227 -2.72 4.73 4.01
CA VAL A 227 -3.24 5.87 4.75
C VAL A 227 -2.36 6.07 5.98
N GLU A 228 -1.32 6.88 5.80
CA GLU A 228 -0.24 6.99 6.77
C GLU A 228 -0.59 7.93 7.93
N ALA A 229 -0.01 7.67 9.11
CA ALA A 229 -0.07 8.59 10.23
C ALA A 229 0.63 9.94 9.91
N PRO A 230 0.27 11.04 10.60
CA PRO A 230 -0.84 11.20 11.53
C PRO A 230 -2.19 11.43 10.82
N TYR A 231 -3.28 11.41 11.60
CA TYR A 231 -4.66 11.71 11.16
C TYR A 231 -5.25 10.70 10.17
N GLU A 232 -4.90 9.42 10.34
CA GLU A 232 -5.27 8.32 9.45
C GLU A 232 -6.77 8.27 9.17
N GLN A 233 -7.61 8.40 10.20
CA GLN A 233 -9.07 8.36 10.01
C GLN A 233 -9.59 9.48 9.09
N ALA A 234 -9.04 10.70 9.17
CA ALA A 234 -9.47 11.79 8.30
C ALA A 234 -9.01 11.57 6.85
N LYS A 235 -7.80 11.01 6.66
CA LYS A 235 -7.29 10.61 5.35
C LYS A 235 -8.07 9.44 4.76
N ALA A 236 -8.47 8.46 5.58
CA ALA A 236 -9.33 7.35 5.16
C ALA A 236 -10.72 7.83 4.73
N VAL A 237 -11.30 8.81 5.43
CA VAL A 237 -12.58 9.45 5.03
C VAL A 237 -12.44 10.20 3.70
N LEU A 238 -11.30 10.88 3.47
CA LEU A 238 -11.03 11.49 2.16
C LEU A 238 -10.96 10.43 1.06
N LEU A 239 -10.26 9.32 1.29
CA LEU A 239 -10.16 8.23 0.34
C LEU A 239 -11.52 7.57 0.05
N ASP A 240 -12.34 7.35 1.08
CA ASP A 240 -13.71 6.81 0.92
C ASP A 240 -14.58 7.75 0.08
N ALA A 241 -14.51 9.06 0.34
CA ALA A 241 -15.22 10.07 -0.44
C ALA A 241 -14.77 10.10 -1.91
N VAL A 242 -13.46 9.98 -2.16
CA VAL A 242 -12.89 9.90 -3.52
C VAL A 242 -13.33 8.61 -4.22
N ALA A 243 -13.29 7.47 -3.52
CA ALA A 243 -13.71 6.18 -4.05
C ALA A 243 -15.20 6.20 -4.44
N ALA A 244 -16.07 6.66 -3.55
CA ALA A 244 -17.51 6.72 -3.78
C ALA A 244 -17.86 7.59 -5.01
N ALA A 245 -17.20 8.75 -5.16
CA ALA A 245 -17.43 9.63 -6.29
C ALA A 245 -16.93 9.10 -7.65
N ASN A 246 -16.09 8.05 -7.63
CA ASN A 246 -15.54 7.39 -8.82
C ASN A 246 -16.00 5.92 -8.89
N HIS A 247 -17.24 5.63 -8.49
CA HIS A 247 -17.87 4.30 -8.64
C HIS A 247 -17.10 3.14 -7.96
N CYS A 248 -16.30 3.45 -6.95
CA CYS A 248 -15.55 2.48 -6.15
C CYS A 248 -16.08 2.43 -4.71
N ARG A 249 -15.64 1.43 -3.96
CA ARG A 249 -15.96 1.26 -2.53
C ARG A 249 -14.69 1.02 -1.74
N ALA A 250 -14.49 1.72 -0.64
CA ALA A 250 -13.31 1.59 0.21
C ALA A 250 -13.65 0.90 1.54
N VAL A 251 -12.74 0.04 2.01
CA VAL A 251 -12.78 -0.55 3.36
C VAL A 251 -11.50 -0.19 4.10
N TRP A 252 -11.64 0.54 5.20
CA TRP A 252 -10.52 0.97 6.03
C TRP A 252 -10.08 -0.13 6.99
N ASN A 253 -8.79 -0.48 6.97
CA ASN A 253 -8.18 -1.38 7.94
C ASN A 253 -7.27 -0.58 8.89
N GLU A 254 -7.84 -0.10 9.99
CA GLU A 254 -7.14 0.77 10.96
C GLU A 254 -5.84 0.17 11.53
N PRO A 255 -5.82 -1.10 11.97
CA PRO A 255 -4.58 -1.72 12.47
C PRO A 255 -3.43 -1.75 11.46
N LEU A 256 -3.74 -1.86 10.15
CA LEU A 256 -2.75 -2.05 9.09
C LEU A 256 -2.44 -0.78 8.29
N GLY A 257 -3.15 0.31 8.55
CA GLY A 257 -2.82 1.61 7.96
C GLY A 257 -3.12 1.73 6.47
N PHE A 258 -4.09 0.98 5.92
CA PHE A 258 -4.51 1.09 4.52
C PHE A 258 -6.01 0.90 4.32
N SER A 259 -6.53 1.44 3.21
CA SER A 259 -7.85 1.08 2.70
C SER A 259 -7.72 0.12 1.53
N THR A 260 -8.57 -0.90 1.50
CA THR A 260 -8.78 -1.69 0.27
C THR A 260 -9.88 -1.03 -0.53
N VAL A 261 -9.57 -0.60 -1.75
CA VAL A 261 -10.53 -0.01 -2.68
C VAL A 261 -10.93 -1.06 -3.71
N VAL A 262 -12.23 -1.31 -3.83
CA VAL A 262 -12.83 -2.25 -4.77
C VAL A 262 -13.49 -1.43 -5.88
N GLY A 263 -13.21 -1.78 -7.13
CA GLY A 263 -13.60 -0.98 -8.28
C GLY A 263 -13.13 -1.60 -9.59
N PHE A 264 -13.54 -1.01 -10.71
CA PHE A 264 -12.98 -1.36 -12.00
C PHE A 264 -11.63 -0.68 -12.20
N GLU A 265 -10.76 -1.28 -13.02
CA GLU A 265 -9.36 -0.88 -13.13
C GLU A 265 -9.15 0.61 -13.41
N ALA A 266 -9.87 1.16 -14.40
CA ALA A 266 -9.78 2.58 -14.74
C ALA A 266 -10.23 3.50 -13.58
N ASP A 267 -11.23 3.07 -12.80
CA ASP A 267 -11.72 3.84 -11.66
C ASP A 267 -10.73 3.77 -10.49
N LEU A 268 -10.09 2.62 -10.27
CA LEU A 268 -9.06 2.44 -9.24
C LEU A 268 -7.84 3.35 -9.49
N GLU A 269 -7.37 3.44 -10.74
CA GLU A 269 -6.26 4.34 -11.12
C GLU A 269 -6.62 5.81 -10.89
N VAL A 270 -7.87 6.21 -11.20
CA VAL A 270 -8.36 7.56 -10.93
C VAL A 270 -8.39 7.84 -9.43
N VAL A 271 -8.89 6.91 -8.62
CA VAL A 271 -8.97 7.05 -7.16
C VAL A 271 -7.57 7.24 -6.55
N GLU A 272 -6.60 6.43 -6.94
CA GLU A 272 -5.23 6.49 -6.44
C GLU A 272 -4.56 7.84 -6.74
N LEU A 273 -4.69 8.31 -7.99
CA LEU A 273 -4.15 9.60 -8.42
C LEU A 273 -4.82 10.77 -7.70
N LEU A 274 -6.14 10.76 -7.64
CA LEU A 274 -6.91 11.85 -7.06
C LEU A 274 -6.70 11.94 -5.55
N HIS A 275 -6.70 10.81 -4.85
CA HIS A 275 -6.43 10.77 -3.42
C HIS A 275 -5.04 11.33 -3.09
N THR A 276 -4.01 10.92 -3.83
CA THR A 276 -2.64 11.39 -3.63
C THR A 276 -2.55 12.91 -3.82
N SER A 277 -3.13 13.42 -4.91
CA SER A 277 -3.12 14.87 -5.19
C SER A 277 -3.89 15.67 -4.12
N LEU A 278 -5.08 15.21 -3.72
CA LEU A 278 -5.88 15.87 -2.69
C LEU A 278 -5.22 15.84 -1.31
N LEU A 279 -4.45 14.79 -0.98
CA LEU A 279 -3.68 14.76 0.25
C LEU A 279 -2.57 15.83 0.26
N VAL A 280 -1.85 16.00 -0.85
CA VAL A 280 -0.84 17.06 -0.99
C VAL A 280 -1.48 18.44 -0.85
N GLN A 281 -2.64 18.65 -1.48
CA GLN A 281 -3.41 19.89 -1.37
C GLN A 281 -3.88 20.14 0.07
N ALA A 282 -4.43 19.14 0.74
CA ALA A 282 -4.88 19.23 2.13
C ALA A 282 -3.74 19.59 3.08
N GLN A 283 -2.56 18.99 2.91
CA GLN A 283 -1.37 19.27 3.72
C GLN A 283 -0.83 20.69 3.49
N THR A 284 -0.82 21.13 2.23
CA THR A 284 -0.41 22.49 1.85
C THR A 284 -1.35 23.53 2.46
N ALA A 285 -2.66 23.33 2.30
CA ALA A 285 -3.68 24.21 2.85
C ALA A 285 -3.64 24.25 4.38
N LEU A 286 -3.47 23.09 5.04
CA LEU A 286 -3.32 23.01 6.48
C LEU A 286 -2.09 23.78 6.97
N THR A 287 -0.95 23.63 6.28
CA THR A 287 0.29 24.35 6.63
C THR A 287 0.11 25.86 6.53
N LYS A 288 -0.60 26.33 5.49
CA LYS A 288 -0.96 27.75 5.32
C LYS A 288 -1.90 28.25 6.43
N ALA A 289 -2.95 27.48 6.73
CA ALA A 289 -3.90 27.80 7.80
C ALA A 289 -3.19 27.92 9.16
N GLU A 290 -2.30 26.98 9.48
CA GLU A 290 -1.50 27.03 10.70
C GLU A 290 -0.52 28.21 10.75
N ALA A 291 0.01 28.66 9.61
CA ALA A 291 0.83 29.85 9.54
C ALA A 291 0.03 31.10 9.92
N ALA A 292 -1.18 31.22 9.39
CA ALA A 292 -2.11 32.30 9.73
C ALA A 292 -2.54 32.27 11.20
N GLN A 293 -2.89 31.09 11.75
CA GLN A 293 -3.24 30.94 13.16
C GLN A 293 -2.12 31.39 14.10
N ARG A 294 -0.86 31.07 13.78
CA ARG A 294 0.31 31.50 14.56
C ARG A 294 0.51 33.01 14.50
N ALA A 295 0.37 33.62 13.32
CA ALA A 295 0.44 35.06 13.18
C ALA A 295 -0.62 35.78 14.03
N GLY A 296 -1.80 35.16 14.20
CA GLY A 296 -2.86 35.59 15.11
C GLY A 296 -2.70 35.16 16.58
N GLY A 297 -1.54 34.61 16.98
CA GLY A 297 -1.25 34.23 18.37
C GLY A 297 -1.87 32.92 18.86
N ARG A 298 -2.52 32.13 17.99
CA ARG A 298 -3.10 30.83 18.35
C ARG A 298 -2.05 29.72 18.32
N LYS A 299 -2.17 28.77 19.24
CA LYS A 299 -1.31 27.58 19.31
C LYS A 299 -1.78 26.51 18.34
N ARG A 300 -0.83 25.83 17.70
CA ARG A 300 -1.07 24.62 16.89
C ARG A 300 -1.65 23.50 17.78
N THR A 301 -2.91 23.11 17.58
CA THR A 301 -3.53 22.02 18.34
C THR A 301 -3.77 20.79 17.46
N LYS A 302 -3.72 19.61 18.08
CA LYS A 302 -4.09 18.34 17.43
C LYS A 302 -5.56 18.36 16.98
N THR A 303 -6.44 18.93 17.80
CA THR A 303 -7.89 19.04 17.54
C THR A 303 -8.21 19.94 16.36
N PHE A 304 -7.47 21.04 16.17
CA PHE A 304 -7.57 21.90 15.00
C PHE A 304 -7.24 21.11 13.72
N ARG A 305 -6.07 20.46 13.63
CA ARG A 305 -5.66 19.71 12.43
C ARG A 305 -6.63 18.58 12.10
N GLN A 306 -7.09 17.87 13.12
CA GLN A 306 -8.05 16.78 12.95
C GLN A 306 -9.39 17.30 12.42
N SER A 307 -9.91 18.39 12.98
CA SER A 307 -11.17 19.00 12.52
C SER A 307 -11.04 19.62 11.12
N PHE A 308 -9.87 20.20 10.81
CA PHE A 308 -9.54 20.73 9.49
C PHE A 308 -9.55 19.64 8.42
N LEU A 309 -8.81 18.55 8.62
CA LEU A 309 -8.74 17.46 7.64
C LEU A 309 -10.10 16.76 7.49
N ALA A 310 -10.85 16.62 8.58
CA ALA A 310 -12.22 16.10 8.55
C ALA A 310 -13.15 16.94 7.67
N ALA A 311 -13.16 18.26 7.89
CA ALA A 311 -14.00 19.18 7.14
C ALA A 311 -13.58 19.26 5.67
N TYR A 312 -12.27 19.26 5.40
CA TYR A 312 -11.72 19.21 4.06
C TYR A 312 -12.22 17.97 3.31
N ALA A 313 -12.08 16.78 3.92
CA ALA A 313 -12.54 15.52 3.35
C ALA A 313 -14.05 15.52 3.06
N HIS A 314 -14.86 15.94 4.04
CA HIS A 314 -16.31 15.99 3.90
C HIS A 314 -16.75 16.95 2.76
N ARG A 315 -16.11 18.12 2.68
CA ARG A 315 -16.45 19.14 1.68
C ARG A 315 -16.03 18.72 0.27
N ILE A 316 -14.85 18.12 0.12
CA ILE A 316 -14.42 17.52 -1.14
C ILE A 316 -15.37 16.41 -1.58
N GLY A 317 -15.74 15.48 -0.69
CA GLY A 317 -16.68 14.40 -1.03
C GLY A 317 -18.03 14.90 -1.54
N THR A 318 -18.62 15.90 -0.86
CA THR A 318 -19.87 16.54 -1.30
C THR A 318 -19.76 17.10 -2.73
N ARG A 319 -18.60 17.66 -3.07
CA ARG A 319 -18.37 18.30 -4.37
C ARG A 319 -18.08 17.30 -5.48
N LEU A 320 -17.25 16.30 -5.21
CA LEU A 320 -16.98 15.22 -6.16
C LEU A 320 -18.28 14.49 -6.52
N THR A 321 -19.13 14.21 -5.53
CA THR A 321 -20.45 13.60 -5.75
C THR A 321 -21.31 14.44 -6.70
N ARG A 322 -21.46 15.75 -6.44
CA ARG A 322 -22.21 16.66 -7.33
C ARG A 322 -21.62 16.75 -8.73
N ALA A 323 -20.29 16.74 -8.84
CA ALA A 323 -19.60 16.80 -10.12
C ALA A 323 -19.80 15.51 -10.94
N ALA A 324 -19.86 14.36 -10.28
CA ALA A 324 -20.19 13.08 -10.90
C ALA A 324 -21.64 13.06 -11.39
N GLU A 325 -22.60 13.46 -10.54
CA GLU A 325 -24.03 13.53 -10.90
C GLU A 325 -24.32 14.41 -12.13
N THR A 326 -23.60 15.53 -12.28
CA THR A 326 -23.83 16.48 -13.39
C THR A 326 -23.34 15.95 -14.74
N GLN A 327 -22.45 14.94 -14.75
CA GLN A 327 -21.80 14.43 -15.96
C GLN A 327 -22.46 13.17 -16.51
N VAL A 328 -23.39 12.57 -15.77
CA VAL A 328 -24.09 11.35 -16.15
C VAL A 328 -25.40 11.70 -16.86
N SER A 329 -25.54 11.29 -18.12
CA SER A 329 -26.79 11.34 -18.85
C SER A 329 -27.67 10.12 -18.55
N ASP A 330 -28.99 10.26 -18.70
CA ASP A 330 -29.97 9.22 -18.30
C ASP A 330 -29.74 7.86 -18.97
N ASP A 331 -29.18 7.84 -20.18
CA ASP A 331 -28.84 6.64 -20.95
C ASP A 331 -27.69 5.82 -20.35
N LEU A 332 -26.86 6.43 -19.49
CA LEU A 332 -25.71 5.78 -18.85
C LEU A 332 -26.06 5.16 -17.50
N LEU A 333 -27.18 5.56 -16.89
CA LEU A 333 -27.60 5.09 -15.56
C LEU A 333 -27.67 3.56 -15.44
N PRO A 334 -28.18 2.79 -16.42
CA PRO A 334 -28.24 1.33 -16.31
C PRO A 334 -26.85 0.66 -16.26
N VAL A 335 -25.89 1.21 -17.01
CA VAL A 335 -24.51 0.70 -17.05
C VAL A 335 -23.83 0.96 -15.72
N LEU A 336 -23.95 2.18 -15.18
CA LEU A 336 -23.36 2.55 -13.90
C LEU A 336 -23.99 1.77 -12.73
N ALA A 337 -25.31 1.58 -12.74
CA ALA A 337 -25.99 0.75 -11.74
C ALA A 337 -25.52 -0.71 -11.78
N SER A 338 -25.33 -1.28 -12.96
CA SER A 338 -24.80 -2.64 -13.11
C SER A 338 -23.38 -2.77 -12.55
N ARG A 339 -22.53 -1.76 -12.76
CA ARG A 339 -21.17 -1.70 -12.20
C ARG A 339 -21.20 -1.58 -10.68
N GLU A 340 -22.06 -0.74 -10.12
CA GLU A 340 -22.21 -0.57 -8.68
C GLU A 340 -22.62 -1.88 -7.99
N VAL A 341 -23.56 -2.63 -8.60
CA VAL A 341 -23.94 -3.98 -8.13
C VAL A 341 -22.75 -4.93 -8.17
N ALA A 342 -21.97 -4.93 -9.26
CA ALA A 342 -20.79 -5.79 -9.38
C ALA A 342 -19.71 -5.44 -8.32
N VAL A 343 -19.45 -4.16 -8.10
CA VAL A 343 -18.49 -3.66 -7.10
C VAL A 343 -18.95 -4.06 -5.70
N THR A 344 -20.22 -3.85 -5.37
CA THR A 344 -20.80 -4.23 -4.07
C THR A 344 -20.72 -5.73 -3.85
N ALA A 345 -21.08 -6.54 -4.86
CA ALA A 345 -20.96 -8.00 -4.76
C ALA A 345 -19.51 -8.50 -4.64
N ARG A 346 -18.51 -7.76 -5.16
CA ARG A 346 -17.10 -8.08 -4.93
C ARG A 346 -16.64 -7.68 -3.53
N LEU A 347 -17.05 -6.50 -3.06
CA LEU A 347 -16.77 -6.02 -1.72
C LEU A 347 -17.29 -6.99 -0.66
N ASP A 348 -18.57 -7.38 -0.75
CA ASP A 348 -19.21 -8.27 0.24
C ASP A 348 -18.57 -9.67 0.28
N ARG A 349 -18.03 -10.14 -0.86
CA ARG A 349 -17.28 -11.39 -0.92
C ARG A 349 -15.90 -11.29 -0.25
N MET A 350 -15.21 -10.16 -0.42
CA MET A 350 -13.89 -9.93 0.17
C MET A 350 -13.99 -9.60 1.67
N PHE A 351 -15.04 -8.89 2.07
CA PHE A 351 -15.24 -8.36 3.41
C PHE A 351 -16.66 -8.66 3.89
N PRO A 352 -16.97 -9.92 4.24
CA PRO A 352 -18.30 -10.30 4.71
C PRO A 352 -18.69 -9.63 6.03
N GLU A 353 -17.68 -9.26 6.82
CA GLU A 353 -17.85 -8.55 8.09
C GLU A 353 -17.23 -7.16 7.98
N THR A 354 -18.06 -6.13 7.87
CA THR A 354 -17.65 -4.72 7.93
C THR A 354 -18.48 -3.98 8.97
N THR A 355 -17.87 -2.96 9.57
CA THR A 355 -18.58 -2.08 10.50
C THR A 355 -18.39 -0.62 10.07
N THR A 356 -19.42 0.19 10.27
CA THR A 356 -19.34 1.63 10.03
C THR A 356 -18.82 2.32 11.30
N SER A 357 -17.72 3.06 11.18
CA SER A 357 -17.21 3.89 12.26
C SER A 357 -17.46 5.37 11.97
N ARG A 358 -17.74 6.14 13.02
CA ARG A 358 -17.83 7.61 12.93
C ARG A 358 -16.47 8.21 13.29
N LEU A 359 -16.09 9.23 12.52
CA LEU A 359 -14.91 10.02 12.84
C LEU A 359 -15.06 10.67 14.22
N ARG A 360 -14.12 10.41 15.13
CA ARG A 360 -14.11 10.97 16.49
C ARG A 360 -13.19 12.19 16.54
N GLY A 361 -13.28 12.99 17.60
CA GLY A 361 -12.32 14.06 17.89
C GLY A 361 -12.39 15.29 16.96
N VAL A 362 -13.50 15.46 16.25
CA VAL A 362 -13.80 16.65 15.45
C VAL A 362 -14.61 17.61 16.30
N THR A 363 -13.92 18.49 17.01
CA THR A 363 -14.53 19.40 18.00
C THR A 363 -14.08 20.85 17.85
N ASP A 364 -13.11 21.12 16.97
CA ASP A 364 -12.55 22.46 16.78
C ASP A 364 -13.29 23.19 15.66
N ALA A 365 -14.08 24.19 16.03
CA ALA A 365 -14.92 24.93 15.08
C ALA A 365 -14.09 25.73 14.06
N ALA A 366 -12.96 26.31 14.48
CA ALA A 366 -12.09 27.05 13.57
C ALA A 366 -11.44 26.08 12.56
N GLY A 367 -10.95 24.93 13.04
CA GLY A 367 -10.45 23.86 12.18
C GLY A 367 -11.50 23.41 11.17
N TRP A 368 -12.74 23.19 11.61
CA TRP A 368 -13.82 22.80 10.71
C TRP A 368 -14.09 23.85 9.63
N THR A 369 -14.23 25.12 10.00
CA THR A 369 -14.49 26.20 9.03
C THR A 369 -13.32 26.38 8.06
N GLU A 370 -12.10 26.52 8.56
CA GLU A 370 -10.91 26.72 7.72
C GLU A 370 -10.65 25.51 6.80
N GLY A 371 -10.95 24.29 7.25
CA GLY A 371 -10.84 23.07 6.44
C GLY A 371 -11.88 23.01 5.32
N ALA A 372 -13.13 23.38 5.61
CA ALA A 372 -14.18 23.48 4.60
C ALA A 372 -13.89 24.59 3.57
N GLU A 373 -13.40 25.75 4.02
CA GLU A 373 -12.97 26.84 3.14
C GLU A 373 -11.78 26.42 2.28
N ALA A 374 -10.79 25.73 2.84
CA ALA A 374 -9.66 25.20 2.09
C ALA A 374 -10.11 24.21 0.99
N ALA A 375 -11.07 23.34 1.29
CA ALA A 375 -11.68 22.48 0.27
C ALA A 375 -12.50 23.28 -0.75
N ASP A 376 -13.09 24.39 -0.33
CA ASP A 376 -13.81 25.29 -1.23
C ASP A 376 -12.91 25.99 -2.24
N GLN A 377 -11.69 26.34 -1.82
CA GLN A 377 -10.65 26.92 -2.69
C GLN A 377 -9.88 25.86 -3.48
N ALA A 378 -9.78 24.62 -3.00
CA ALA A 378 -9.05 23.56 -3.69
C ALA A 378 -9.62 23.25 -5.08
N GLN A 379 -10.90 23.56 -5.32
CA GLN A 379 -11.56 23.48 -6.62
C GLN A 379 -12.69 24.52 -6.68
N VAL A 380 -12.88 25.27 -7.78
CA VAL A 380 -14.19 25.69 -8.36
C VAL A 380 -14.06 27.04 -9.07
N ARG A 381 -14.06 26.99 -10.42
CA ARG A 381 -15.27 27.28 -11.23
C ARG A 381 -15.33 26.34 -12.44
N ALA A 382 -16.32 25.45 -12.48
CA ALA A 382 -16.72 24.83 -13.74
C ALA A 382 -17.26 25.94 -14.66
N ARG A 383 -16.63 26.14 -15.81
CA ARG A 383 -17.09 27.14 -16.78
C ARG A 383 -18.43 26.68 -17.34
N ARG A 384 -19.45 27.54 -17.26
CA ARG A 384 -20.77 27.33 -17.87
C ARG A 384 -20.61 27.00 -19.36
N PRO A 385 -21.43 26.10 -19.95
CA PRO A 385 -21.39 25.85 -21.39
C PRO A 385 -21.61 27.17 -22.13
N VAL A 386 -20.75 27.48 -23.10
CA VAL A 386 -20.99 28.59 -24.03
C VAL A 386 -22.09 28.10 -24.96
N GLU A 387 -23.29 28.67 -24.83
CA GLU A 387 -24.35 28.54 -25.83
C GLU A 387 -23.78 29.09 -27.15
N ARG A 388 -23.63 28.21 -28.15
CA ARG A 388 -23.34 28.62 -29.51
C ARG A 388 -24.62 29.18 -30.11
N GLY A 389 -24.63 30.49 -30.34
CA GLY A 389 -25.61 31.16 -31.21
C GLY A 389 -25.39 30.83 -32.68
#